data_AF-A0A7L1J7U2-F1
#
_entry.id   AF-A0A7L1J7U2-F1
#
_cell.length_a   1.000
_cell.length_b   1.000
_cell.length_c   1.000
_cell.angle_alpha   90.00
_cell.angle_beta   90.00
_cell.angle_gamma   90.00
#
_symmetry.space_group_name_H-M   'P 1'
#
loop_
_entity.id
_entity.type
_entity.pdbx_description
1 polymer ?
#
loop_
_entity_poly.entity_id
_entity_poly.type
_entity_poly.pdbx_seq_one_letter_code
_entity_poly.pdbx_strand_id
1 'polypeptide(L)'
;VFTGIFTAEMVLKIIAMDPYYYFQEGWNIFDGIIVSLSLMELGLANVEGLSVLRSFRLLRVFKLAKSWPTLNMLIKIIGNSVGALGNLTLVLAIIVFIFAVVGMQLFGKSYKECVCKISSDCVLPRWHMHDFFHSFLIVFRVLCGEWIETMWDCMEVAGQTMCLIVFMLVMVIGNLVVLNLFLALLLSSFSSDNLAATDDDNEMNNLQIAVARIQKGIDYVKRKIREFIQKAFVRKQKALEEIKALEELNNKKDSCISNHTAVEISKDLNYLKDGNGTTSGVGTGSSVEKY
;
A
#
# COMPACT_ATOMS: atom_id res chain seq x y z
N VAL A 1 0.54 3.46 -12.84
CA VAL A 1 1.31 2.21 -12.65
C VAL A 1 1.59 1.94 -11.17
N PHE A 2 2.42 2.73 -10.47
CA PHE A 2 2.74 2.50 -9.05
C PHE A 2 1.52 2.36 -8.12
N THR A 3 0.52 3.25 -8.23
CA THR A 3 -0.73 3.15 -7.46
C THR A 3 -1.47 1.84 -7.71
N GLY A 4 -1.50 1.36 -8.96
CA GLY A 4 -2.13 0.10 -9.32
C GLY A 4 -1.41 -1.10 -8.71
N ILE A 5 -0.08 -1.10 -8.68
CA ILE A 5 0.73 -2.16 -8.04
C ILE A 5 0.42 -2.21 -6.54
N PHE A 6 0.42 -1.06 -5.85
CA PHE A 6 0.13 -1.03 -4.41
C PHE A 6 -1.33 -1.39 -4.09
N THR A 7 -2.27 -1.01 -4.95
CA THR A 7 -3.67 -1.43 -4.81
C THR A 7 -3.79 -2.94 -4.96
N ALA A 8 -3.12 -3.53 -5.95
CA ALA A 8 -3.10 -4.98 -6.13
C ALA A 8 -2.44 -5.69 -4.92
N GLU A 9 -1.30 -5.19 -4.43
CA GLU A 9 -0.63 -5.71 -3.23
C GLU A 9 -1.55 -5.69 -2.00
N MET A 10 -2.24 -4.57 -1.76
CA MET A 10 -3.20 -4.42 -0.67
C MET A 10 -4.35 -5.42 -0.79
N VAL A 11 -4.98 -5.53 -1.96
CA VAL A 11 -6.10 -6.46 -2.19
C VAL A 11 -5.66 -7.91 -2.01
N LEU A 12 -4.48 -8.29 -2.52
CA LEU A 12 -3.93 -9.62 -2.33
C LEU A 12 -3.65 -9.92 -0.86
N LYS A 13 -3.13 -8.96 -0.09
CA LYS A 13 -2.92 -9.11 1.37
C LYS A 13 -4.23 -9.32 2.13
N ILE A 14 -5.29 -8.58 1.79
CA ILE A 14 -6.62 -8.70 2.43
C ILE A 14 -7.28 -10.04 2.10
N ILE A 15 -7.04 -10.60 0.90
CA ILE A 15 -7.56 -11.92 0.53
C ILE A 15 -6.75 -13.03 1.22
N ALA A 16 -5.43 -12.85 1.33
CA ALA A 16 -4.54 -13.85 1.94
C ALA A 16 -4.62 -13.86 3.48
N MET A 17 -4.82 -12.70 4.09
CA MET A 17 -4.97 -12.49 5.52
C MET A 17 -6.36 -11.92 5.74
N ASP A 18 -7.25 -12.65 6.41
CA ASP A 18 -8.63 -12.19 6.67
C ASP A 18 -8.65 -10.70 7.08
N PRO A 19 -9.64 -9.92 6.62
CA PRO A 19 -9.68 -8.48 6.86
C PRO A 19 -9.45 -8.08 8.32
N TYR A 20 -9.96 -8.90 9.25
CA TYR A 20 -9.77 -8.71 10.68
C TYR A 20 -8.29 -8.72 11.10
N TYR A 21 -7.48 -9.66 10.60
CA TYR A 21 -6.05 -9.73 10.91
C TYR A 21 -5.26 -8.66 10.16
N TYR A 22 -5.67 -8.30 8.94
CA TYR A 22 -5.03 -7.23 8.18
C TYR A 22 -5.05 -5.88 8.92
N PHE A 23 -6.19 -5.52 9.52
CA PHE A 23 -6.36 -4.26 10.25
C PHE A 23 -5.79 -4.26 11.67
N GLN A 24 -5.25 -5.36 12.17
CA GLN A 24 -4.52 -5.36 13.45
C GLN A 24 -3.07 -4.88 13.30
N GLU A 25 -2.46 -5.05 12.12
CA GLU A 25 -1.08 -4.67 11.88
C GLU A 25 -1.01 -3.18 11.45
N GLY A 26 -0.45 -2.32 12.31
CA GLY A 26 -0.42 -0.86 12.09
C GLY A 26 0.24 -0.45 10.77
N TRP A 27 1.24 -1.20 10.30
CA TRP A 27 1.88 -0.97 9.00
C TRP A 27 0.95 -1.25 7.81
N ASN A 28 0.06 -2.24 7.93
CA ASN A 28 -0.93 -2.53 6.89
C ASN A 28 -2.03 -1.47 6.87
N ILE A 29 -2.46 -0.97 8.04
CA ILE A 29 -3.38 0.16 8.14
C ILE A 29 -2.78 1.40 7.46
N PHE A 30 -1.52 1.70 7.77
CA PHE A 30 -0.81 2.82 7.15
C PHE A 30 -0.72 2.67 5.62
N ASP A 31 -0.34 1.48 5.13
CA ASP A 31 -0.31 1.19 3.69
C ASP A 31 -1.69 1.38 3.04
N GLY A 32 -2.75 0.91 3.70
CA GLY A 32 -4.14 1.09 3.26
C GLY A 32 -4.55 2.56 3.16
N ILE A 33 -4.13 3.41 4.10
CA ILE A 33 -4.36 4.87 4.05
C ILE A 33 -3.64 5.48 2.83
N ILE A 34 -2.39 5.10 2.58
CA ILE A 34 -1.63 5.60 1.42
C ILE A 34 -2.30 5.20 0.11
N VAL A 35 -2.74 3.94 0.00
CA VAL A 35 -3.44 3.42 -1.18
C VAL A 35 -4.78 4.12 -1.38
N SER A 36 -5.58 4.29 -0.32
CA SER A 36 -6.89 4.95 -0.41
C SER A 36 -6.78 6.41 -0.83
N LEU A 37 -5.83 7.17 -0.27
CA LEU A 37 -5.54 8.55 -0.67
C LEU A 37 -5.09 8.62 -2.14
N SER A 38 -4.31 7.65 -2.60
CA SER A 38 -3.84 7.60 -3.99
C SER A 38 -4.96 7.26 -4.98
N LEU A 39 -5.93 6.43 -4.57
CA LEU A 39 -7.13 6.14 -5.37
C LEU A 39 -8.08 7.35 -5.38
N MET A 40 -8.22 8.04 -4.25
CA MET A 40 -9.00 9.28 -4.15
C MET A 40 -8.42 10.37 -5.06
N GLU A 41 -7.09 10.53 -5.11
CA GLU A 41 -6.41 11.42 -6.06
C GLU A 41 -6.78 11.09 -7.52
N LEU A 42 -6.77 9.80 -7.90
CA LEU A 42 -7.09 9.35 -9.25
C LEU A 42 -8.58 9.61 -9.61
N GLY A 43 -9.48 9.38 -8.65
CA GLY A 43 -10.92 9.58 -8.83
C GLY A 43 -11.32 11.05 -8.94
N LEU A 44 -10.58 11.96 -8.29
CA LEU A 44 -10.84 13.41 -8.31
C LEU A 44 -9.91 14.19 -9.27
N ALA A 45 -9.27 13.51 -10.22
CA ALA A 45 -8.32 14.15 -11.15
C ALA A 45 -8.90 15.31 -11.99
N ASN A 46 -10.23 15.33 -12.17
CA ASN A 46 -10.94 16.33 -12.99
C ASN A 46 -11.55 17.49 -12.19
N VAL A 47 -11.31 17.57 -10.88
CA VAL A 47 -11.85 18.65 -10.03
C VAL A 47 -10.81 19.75 -9.86
N GLU A 48 -11.08 20.93 -10.43
CA GLU A 48 -10.26 22.12 -10.21
C GLU A 48 -10.33 22.55 -8.73
N GLY A 49 -9.17 22.90 -8.15
CA GLY A 49 -9.05 23.28 -6.73
C GLY A 49 -8.46 22.19 -5.82
N LEU A 50 -8.41 20.92 -6.25
CA LEU A 50 -7.86 19.81 -5.47
C LEU A 50 -6.41 19.46 -5.85
N SER A 51 -5.66 20.39 -6.45
CA SER A 51 -4.27 20.16 -6.84
C SER A 51 -3.35 19.77 -5.66
N VAL A 52 -3.74 20.07 -4.41
CA VAL A 52 -3.03 19.64 -3.20
C VAL A 52 -3.11 18.13 -2.99
N LEU A 53 -4.18 17.45 -3.45
CA LEU A 53 -4.29 15.99 -3.37
C LEU A 53 -3.15 15.30 -4.13
N ARG A 54 -2.65 15.94 -5.20
CA ARG A 54 -1.48 15.48 -5.95
C ARG A 54 -0.20 15.50 -5.13
N SER A 55 -0.14 16.24 -4.02
CA SER A 55 1.01 16.21 -3.10
C SER A 55 0.96 15.00 -2.15
N PHE A 56 -0.20 14.36 -1.96
CA PHE A 56 -0.31 13.17 -1.09
C PHE A 56 0.47 11.96 -1.60
N ARG A 57 0.80 11.90 -2.89
CA ARG A 57 1.76 10.91 -3.39
C ARG A 57 3.13 11.01 -2.69
N LEU A 58 3.49 12.11 -2.04
CA LEU A 58 4.71 12.18 -1.24
C LEU A 58 4.62 11.34 0.04
N LEU A 59 3.42 11.10 0.57
CA LEU A 59 3.23 10.27 1.76
C LEU A 59 3.71 8.82 1.55
N ARG A 60 3.75 8.33 0.30
CA ARG A 60 4.32 7.00 -0.01
C ARG A 60 5.81 6.89 0.31
N VAL A 61 6.54 8.01 0.43
CA VAL A 61 7.95 8.03 0.88
C VAL A 61 8.07 7.51 2.30
N PHE A 62 7.04 7.68 3.15
CA PHE A 62 7.02 7.10 4.49
C PHE A 62 6.98 5.57 4.48
N LYS A 63 6.69 4.90 3.35
CA LYS A 63 6.91 3.45 3.24
C LYS A 63 8.38 3.07 3.43
N LEU A 64 9.32 3.98 3.13
CA LEU A 64 10.75 3.79 3.41
C LEU A 64 11.02 3.65 4.90
N ALA A 65 10.14 4.16 5.77
CA ALA A 65 10.26 3.98 7.21
C ALA A 65 10.17 2.51 7.63
N LYS A 66 9.50 1.65 6.84
CA LYS A 66 9.47 0.20 7.10
C LYS A 66 10.82 -0.46 6.86
N SER A 67 11.57 0.03 5.86
CA SER A 67 12.88 -0.53 5.47
C SER A 67 14.07 0.18 6.12
N TRP A 68 13.90 1.39 6.66
CA TRP A 68 14.97 2.19 7.24
C TRP A 68 14.86 2.23 8.77
N PRO A 69 15.76 1.55 9.50
CA PRO A 69 15.65 1.38 10.95
C PRO A 69 15.67 2.73 11.69
N THR A 70 16.50 3.68 11.25
CA THR A 70 16.57 5.03 11.83
C THR A 70 15.26 5.80 11.70
N LEU A 71 14.59 5.72 10.55
CA LEU A 71 13.31 6.41 10.32
C LEU A 71 12.17 5.74 11.11
N ASN A 72 12.18 4.40 11.21
CA ASN A 72 11.27 3.65 12.07
C ASN A 72 11.41 4.07 13.54
N MET A 73 12.65 4.14 14.04
CA MET A 73 12.94 4.59 15.40
C MET A 73 12.44 6.02 15.65
N LEU A 74 12.66 6.94 14.71
CA LEU A 74 12.20 8.32 14.83
C LEU A 74 10.67 8.41 14.91
N ILE A 75 9.95 7.61 14.12
CA ILE A 75 8.47 7.56 14.18
C ILE A 75 8.00 6.96 15.52
N LYS A 76 8.64 5.91 16.03
CA LYS A 76 8.35 5.34 17.35
C LYS A 76 8.55 6.36 18.46
N ILE A 77 9.63 7.14 18.43
CA ILE A 77 9.90 8.21 19.40
C ILE A 77 8.77 9.24 19.38
N ILE A 78 8.42 9.76 18.20
CA ILE A 78 7.33 10.73 18.05
C ILE A 78 6.01 10.17 18.60
N GLY A 79 5.67 8.92 18.24
CA GLY A 79 4.44 8.27 18.71
C GLY A 79 4.39 8.14 20.24
N ASN A 80 5.48 7.67 20.85
CA ASN A 80 5.58 7.54 22.31
C ASN A 80 5.54 8.90 23.01
N SER A 81 6.21 9.91 22.46
CA SER A 81 6.19 11.28 22.98
C SER A 81 4.80 11.90 22.91
N VAL A 82 4.04 11.68 21.83
CA VAL A 82 2.66 12.17 21.71
C VAL A 82 1.74 11.50 22.73
N GLY A 83 1.93 10.20 23.00
CA GLY A 83 1.17 9.49 24.05
C GLY A 83 1.47 9.99 25.46
N ALA A 84 2.76 10.11 25.81
CA ALA A 84 3.19 10.54 27.14
C ALA A 84 2.87 12.02 27.44
N LEU A 85 2.89 12.87 26.41
CA LEU A 85 2.75 14.33 26.55
C LEU A 85 1.50 14.88 25.86
N GLY A 86 0.56 14.01 25.51
CA GLY A 86 -0.71 14.38 24.88
C GLY A 86 -1.49 15.37 25.75
N ASN A 87 -1.49 15.17 27.07
CA ASN A 87 -2.15 16.08 28.02
C ASN A 87 -1.53 17.49 27.99
N LEU A 88 -0.20 17.61 27.97
CA LEU A 88 0.47 18.92 27.92
C LEU A 88 0.25 19.60 26.56
N THR A 89 0.28 18.84 25.47
CA THR A 89 -0.02 19.34 24.12
C THR A 89 -1.47 19.85 24.03
N LEU A 90 -2.42 19.14 24.65
CA LEU A 90 -3.82 19.54 24.72
C LEU A 90 -3.98 20.85 25.51
N VAL A 91 -3.29 21.00 26.64
CA VAL A 91 -3.30 22.25 27.42
C VAL A 91 -2.76 23.41 26.59
N LEU A 92 -1.64 23.23 25.87
CA LEU A 92 -1.10 24.24 24.97
C LEU A 92 -2.12 24.62 23.88
N ALA A 93 -2.78 23.63 23.26
CA ALA A 93 -3.81 23.87 22.25
C ALA A 93 -5.00 24.68 22.80
N ILE A 94 -5.45 24.38 24.03
CA ILE A 94 -6.51 25.16 24.70
C ILE A 94 -6.06 26.61 24.94
N ILE A 95 -4.84 26.82 25.44
CA ILE A 95 -4.32 28.16 25.71
C ILE A 95 -4.24 28.98 24.42
N VAL A 96 -3.71 28.40 23.35
CA VAL A 96 -3.65 29.04 22.02
C VAL A 96 -5.05 29.38 21.51
N PHE A 97 -6.01 28.46 21.66
CA PHE A 97 -7.41 28.69 21.29
C PHE A 97 -8.02 29.86 22.07
N ILE A 98 -7.85 29.90 23.39
CA ILE A 98 -8.36 30.98 24.25
C ILE A 98 -7.79 32.32 23.81
N PHE A 99 -6.47 32.42 23.63
CA PHE A 99 -5.84 33.67 23.21
C PHE A 99 -6.26 34.10 21.80
N ALA A 100 -6.45 33.16 20.87
CA ALA A 100 -6.96 33.47 19.53
C ALA A 100 -8.37 34.06 19.59
N VAL A 101 -9.25 33.50 20.43
CA VAL A 101 -10.62 34.01 20.62
C VAL A 101 -10.60 35.36 21.33
N VAL A 102 -9.79 35.52 22.38
CA VAL A 102 -9.66 36.79 23.11
C VAL A 102 -9.14 37.90 22.20
N GLY A 103 -8.07 37.65 21.43
CA GLY A 103 -7.52 38.63 20.49
C GLY A 103 -8.55 39.03 19.41
N MET A 104 -9.29 38.07 18.88
CA MET A 104 -10.35 38.33 17.91
C MET A 104 -11.49 39.17 18.49
N GLN A 105 -11.93 38.86 19.71
CA GLN A 105 -13.03 39.60 20.35
C GLN A 105 -12.63 41.01 20.75
N LEU A 106 -11.40 41.20 21.22
CA LEU A 106 -10.90 42.51 21.67
C LEU A 106 -10.52 43.42 20.51
N PHE A 107 -9.84 42.89 19.49
CA PHE A 107 -9.19 43.71 18.45
C PHE A 107 -9.80 43.53 17.06
N GLY A 108 -10.59 42.47 16.81
CA GLY A 108 -11.06 42.13 15.47
C GLY A 108 -11.91 43.21 14.79
N LYS A 109 -12.74 43.94 15.56
CA LYS A 109 -13.50 45.08 15.03
C LYS A 109 -12.59 46.27 14.70
N SER A 110 -11.68 46.61 15.60
CA SER A 110 -10.73 47.72 15.42
C SER A 110 -9.83 47.52 14.20
N TYR A 111 -9.40 46.28 13.91
CA TYR A 111 -8.62 45.96 12.70
C TYR A 111 -9.38 46.28 11.40
N LYS A 112 -10.71 46.14 11.39
CA LYS A 112 -11.53 46.42 10.21
C LYS A 112 -11.89 47.89 10.09
N GLU A 113 -12.22 48.54 11.20
CA GLU A 113 -12.59 49.96 11.22
C GLU A 113 -11.39 50.89 10.98
N CYS A 114 -10.20 50.52 11.47
CA CYS A 114 -8.98 51.31 11.38
C CYS A 114 -7.98 50.79 10.33
N VAL A 115 -8.42 50.01 9.34
CA VAL A 115 -7.53 49.35 8.36
C VAL A 115 -6.60 50.31 7.61
N CYS A 116 -7.06 51.53 7.32
CA CYS A 116 -6.27 52.54 6.60
C CYS A 116 -5.09 53.09 7.40
N LYS A 117 -5.00 52.82 8.72
CA LYS A 117 -3.84 53.21 9.52
C LYS A 117 -2.65 52.26 9.37
N ILE A 118 -2.94 50.99 9.08
CA ILE A 118 -1.94 49.90 9.00
C ILE A 118 -1.63 49.50 7.56
N SER A 119 -2.49 49.83 6.61
CA SER A 119 -2.38 49.42 5.20
C SER A 119 -2.69 50.59 4.28
N SER A 120 -1.75 50.93 3.38
CA SER A 120 -1.90 52.02 2.41
C SER A 120 -3.08 51.82 1.45
N ASP A 121 -3.40 50.56 1.13
CA ASP A 121 -4.50 50.21 0.23
C ASP A 121 -5.85 50.10 0.95
N CYS A 122 -5.90 50.37 2.26
CA CYS A 122 -7.08 50.19 3.11
C CYS A 122 -7.69 48.77 3.05
N VAL A 123 -6.86 47.76 2.76
CA VAL A 123 -7.22 46.33 2.78
C VAL A 123 -6.58 45.67 3.99
N LEU A 124 -7.28 44.70 4.59
CA LEU A 124 -6.78 43.96 5.74
C LEU A 124 -5.39 43.36 5.43
N PRO A 125 -4.38 43.61 6.28
CA PRO A 125 -3.03 43.10 6.05
C PRO A 125 -2.99 41.58 6.26
N ARG A 126 -1.93 40.93 5.78
CA ARG A 126 -1.78 39.46 5.89
C ARG A 126 -1.95 38.93 7.32
N TRP A 127 -1.53 39.70 8.32
CA TRP A 127 -1.65 39.37 9.74
C TRP A 127 -2.65 40.31 10.41
N HIS A 128 -3.85 39.81 10.70
CA HIS A 128 -4.89 40.59 11.37
C HIS A 128 -5.70 39.75 12.37
N MET A 129 -6.41 40.39 13.31
CA MET A 129 -7.27 39.70 14.28
C MET A 129 -8.78 39.73 13.96
N HIS A 130 -9.18 40.05 12.72
CA HIS A 130 -10.61 40.07 12.34
C HIS A 130 -11.29 38.68 12.43
N ASP A 131 -10.63 37.63 11.94
CA ASP A 131 -11.18 36.26 11.94
C ASP A 131 -10.41 35.35 12.90
N PHE A 132 -11.08 34.27 13.33
CA PHE A 132 -10.50 33.30 14.25
C PHE A 132 -9.19 32.70 13.74
N PHE A 133 -9.13 32.26 12.47
CA PHE A 133 -7.94 31.61 11.93
C PHE A 133 -6.75 32.57 11.82
N HIS A 134 -6.97 33.82 11.40
CA HIS A 134 -5.91 34.83 11.34
C HIS A 134 -5.43 35.25 12.74
N SER A 135 -6.35 35.35 13.70
CA SER A 135 -6.00 35.57 15.11
C SER A 135 -5.18 34.40 15.68
N PHE A 136 -5.58 33.16 15.39
CA PHE A 136 -4.82 31.95 15.74
C PHE A 136 -3.40 31.97 15.16
N LEU A 137 -3.27 32.35 13.88
CA LEU A 137 -1.96 32.47 13.23
C LEU A 137 -1.07 33.55 13.86
N ILE A 138 -1.63 34.67 14.32
CA ILE A 138 -0.87 35.68 15.07
C ILE A 138 -0.39 35.11 16.41
N VAL A 139 -1.26 34.44 17.18
CA VAL A 139 -0.86 33.82 18.45
C VAL A 139 0.26 32.81 18.22
N PHE A 140 0.16 31.98 17.17
CA PHE A 140 1.21 31.05 16.78
C PHE A 140 2.52 31.77 16.42
N ARG A 141 2.47 32.85 15.63
CA ARG A 141 3.62 33.70 15.28
C ARG A 141 4.29 34.30 16.53
N VAL A 142 3.52 34.73 17.53
CA VAL A 142 4.03 35.23 18.82
C VAL A 142 4.78 34.14 19.58
N LEU A 143 4.26 32.90 19.62
CA LEU A 143 4.94 31.75 20.23
C LEU A 143 6.25 31.37 19.51
N CYS A 144 6.35 31.65 18.20
CA CYS A 144 7.60 31.49 17.45
C CYS A 144 8.62 32.62 17.72
N GLY A 145 8.26 33.65 18.49
CA GLY A 145 9.13 34.77 18.84
C GLY A 145 8.96 36.02 17.97
N GLU A 146 8.09 36.00 16.96
CA GLU A 146 7.85 37.12 16.03
C GLU A 146 6.66 38.00 16.48
N TRP A 147 6.75 38.57 17.68
CA TRP A 147 5.64 39.30 18.31
C TRP A 147 5.64 40.81 18.05
N ILE A 148 6.80 41.42 17.77
CA ILE A 148 6.95 42.88 17.74
C ILE A 148 6.17 43.52 16.59
N GLU A 149 6.29 43.00 15.37
CA GLU A 149 5.63 43.57 14.18
C GLU A 149 4.11 43.59 14.30
N THR A 150 3.53 42.44 14.68
CA THR A 150 2.08 42.31 14.82
C THR A 150 1.52 43.10 16.00
N MET A 151 2.34 43.33 17.03
CA MET A 151 2.00 44.19 18.15
C MET A 151 1.94 45.66 17.73
N TRP A 152 2.87 46.15 16.89
CA TRP A 152 2.82 47.52 16.38
C TRP A 152 1.54 47.80 15.60
N ASP A 153 1.14 46.87 14.72
CA ASP A 153 -0.13 46.96 13.99
C ASP A 153 -1.33 47.02 14.96
N CYS A 154 -1.33 46.20 16.01
CA CYS A 154 -2.37 46.23 17.04
C CYS A 154 -2.43 47.59 17.75
N MET A 155 -1.27 48.11 18.17
CA MET A 155 -1.18 49.38 18.90
C MET A 155 -1.74 50.56 18.10
N GLU A 156 -1.54 50.55 16.79
CA GLU A 156 -2.03 51.58 15.88
C GLU A 156 -3.57 51.53 15.70
N VAL A 157 -4.17 50.33 15.71
CA VAL A 157 -5.62 50.16 15.52
C VAL A 157 -6.45 50.22 16.80
N ALA A 158 -5.94 49.68 17.91
CA ALA A 158 -6.73 49.45 19.14
C ALA A 158 -6.14 50.16 20.39
N GLY A 159 -5.00 50.84 20.25
CA GLY A 159 -4.36 51.58 21.32
C GLY A 159 -3.29 50.80 22.07
N GLN A 160 -2.35 51.53 22.66
CA GLN A 160 -1.10 50.98 23.18
C GLN A 160 -1.30 50.04 24.37
N THR A 161 -2.08 50.45 25.37
CA THR A 161 -2.19 49.76 26.66
C THR A 161 -2.77 48.35 26.54
N MET A 162 -3.90 48.19 25.84
CA MET A 162 -4.58 46.90 25.72
C MET A 162 -3.77 45.91 24.88
N CYS A 163 -3.19 46.37 23.77
CA CYS A 163 -2.33 45.53 22.92
C CYS A 163 -1.08 45.07 23.67
N LEU A 164 -0.39 45.96 24.38
CA LEU A 164 0.80 45.59 25.17
C LEU A 164 0.46 44.54 26.23
N ILE A 165 -0.63 44.72 26.98
CA ILE A 165 -1.03 43.77 28.02
C ILE A 165 -1.30 42.38 27.42
N VAL A 166 -2.11 42.31 26.35
CA VAL A 166 -2.47 41.02 25.73
C VAL A 166 -1.26 40.34 25.10
N PHE A 167 -0.44 41.06 24.33
CA PHE A 167 0.73 40.47 23.66
C PHE A 167 1.80 40.02 24.65
N MET A 168 2.07 40.81 25.71
CA MET A 168 3.03 40.41 26.75
C MET A 168 2.52 39.20 27.53
N LEU A 169 1.22 39.14 27.83
CA LEU A 169 0.62 37.98 28.49
C LEU A 169 0.75 36.72 27.64
N VAL A 170 0.42 36.80 26.33
CA VAL A 170 0.57 35.68 25.38
C VAL A 170 2.02 35.24 25.28
N MET A 171 2.96 36.18 25.17
CA MET A 171 4.39 35.88 25.09
C MET A 171 4.89 35.15 26.35
N VAL A 172 4.60 35.69 27.54
CA VAL A 172 5.11 35.13 28.80
C VAL A 172 4.46 33.77 29.10
N ILE A 173 3.12 33.70 29.10
CA ILE A 173 2.40 32.45 29.41
C ILE A 173 2.64 31.41 28.34
N GLY A 174 2.57 31.81 27.07
CA GLY A 174 2.77 30.92 25.94
C GLY A 174 4.16 30.30 25.91
N ASN A 175 5.20 31.12 26.01
CA ASN A 175 6.58 30.61 25.99
C ASN A 175 6.91 29.79 27.25
N LEU A 176 6.35 30.13 28.41
CA LEU A 176 6.50 29.29 29.61
C LEU A 176 5.94 27.88 29.39
N VAL A 177 4.75 27.77 28.78
CA VAL A 177 4.13 26.47 28.48
C VAL A 177 4.90 25.71 27.42
N VAL A 178 5.32 26.38 26.33
CA VAL A 178 6.12 25.76 25.26
C VAL A 178 7.47 25.25 25.81
N LEU A 179 8.14 26.05 26.66
CA LEU A 179 9.39 25.65 27.30
C LEU A 179 9.18 24.44 28.22
N ASN A 180 8.13 24.44 29.04
CA ASN A 180 7.81 23.31 29.91
C ASN A 180 7.51 22.04 29.11
N LEU A 181 6.81 22.15 27.97
CA LEU A 181 6.56 21.02 27.07
C LEU A 181 7.86 20.50 26.46
N PHE A 182 8.75 21.39 26.02
CA PHE A 182 10.06 21.04 25.47
C PHE A 182 10.96 20.34 26.51
N LEU A 183 11.01 20.83 27.74
CA LEU A 183 11.73 20.17 28.84
C LEU A 183 11.15 18.79 29.15
N ALA A 184 9.82 18.66 29.18
CA ALA A 184 9.17 17.38 29.40
C ALA A 184 9.49 16.36 28.28
N LEU A 185 9.52 16.80 27.02
CA LEU A 185 9.96 16.00 25.88
C LEU A 185 11.39 15.48 26.04
N LEU A 186 12.32 16.37 26.39
CA LEU A 186 13.73 15.99 26.56
C LEU A 186 13.92 15.01 27.72
N LEU A 187 13.29 15.26 28.87
CA LEU A 187 13.36 14.36 30.03
C LEU A 187 12.74 12.99 29.73
N SER A 188 11.62 12.96 29.02
CA SER A 188 11.00 11.72 28.57
C SER A 188 11.90 10.97 27.60
N SER A 189 12.58 11.66 26.67
CA SER A 189 13.49 11.04 25.71
C SER A 189 14.66 10.35 26.43
N PHE A 190 15.32 11.02 27.38
CA PHE A 190 16.43 10.42 28.14
C PHE A 190 16.00 9.26 29.04
N SER A 191 14.75 9.24 29.48
CA SER A 191 14.20 8.13 30.26
C SER A 191 13.87 6.91 29.39
N SER A 192 13.49 7.13 28.13
CA SER A 192 13.03 6.08 27.19
C SER A 192 14.17 5.23 26.64
N ASP A 193 15.37 5.81 26.46
CA ASP A 193 16.55 5.10 25.95
C ASP A 193 17.01 3.95 26.87
N ASN A 194 16.60 3.95 28.14
CA ASN A 194 16.89 2.86 29.09
C ASN A 194 15.94 1.65 28.96
N LEU A 195 14.89 1.71 28.12
CA LEU A 195 13.83 0.70 28.03
C LEU A 195 13.72 0.03 26.65
N ALA A 196 14.46 0.48 25.63
CA ALA A 196 14.31 0.03 24.24
C ALA A 196 14.87 -1.39 23.92
N ALA A 197 15.34 -2.14 24.92
CA ALA A 197 15.99 -3.44 24.71
C ALA A 197 15.01 -4.65 24.64
N THR A 198 13.69 -4.46 24.70
CA THR A 198 12.73 -5.58 24.84
C THR A 198 11.84 -5.86 23.62
N ASP A 199 11.93 -5.06 22.55
CA ASP A 199 11.05 -5.23 21.37
C ASP A 199 11.50 -6.37 20.42
N ASP A 200 12.72 -6.89 20.56
CA ASP A 200 13.27 -7.98 19.73
C ASP A 200 12.56 -9.34 19.98
N ASP A 201 11.98 -9.54 21.17
CA ASP A 201 11.35 -10.82 21.54
C ASP A 201 10.03 -11.07 20.79
N ASN A 202 9.34 -10.00 20.39
CA ASN A 202 8.04 -10.10 19.73
C ASN A 202 8.16 -10.44 18.24
N GLU A 203 9.28 -10.07 17.59
CA GLU A 203 9.54 -10.36 16.19
C GLU A 203 9.83 -11.86 15.98
N MET A 204 10.54 -12.47 16.92
CA MET A 204 10.87 -13.90 16.90
C MET A 204 9.62 -14.81 16.95
N ASN A 205 8.58 -14.37 17.66
CA ASN A 205 7.33 -15.12 17.81
C ASN A 205 6.47 -15.08 16.54
N ASN A 206 6.38 -13.92 15.88
CA ASN A 206 5.64 -13.76 14.63
C ASN A 206 6.29 -14.53 13.46
N LEU A 207 7.62 -14.57 13.41
CA LEU A 207 8.35 -15.33 12.40
C LEU A 207 8.07 -16.85 12.53
N GLN A 208 8.07 -17.37 13.75
CA GLN A 208 7.73 -18.78 14.01
C GLN A 208 6.29 -19.11 13.62
N ILE A 209 5.35 -18.21 13.90
CA ILE A 209 3.93 -18.37 13.50
C ILE A 209 3.78 -18.34 11.97
N ALA A 210 4.49 -17.45 11.27
CA ALA A 210 4.47 -17.37 9.81
C ALA A 210 5.08 -18.62 9.16
N VAL A 211 6.23 -19.09 9.67
CA VAL A 211 6.89 -20.32 9.22
C VAL A 211 5.98 -21.53 9.43
N ALA A 212 5.31 -21.63 10.58
CA ALA A 212 4.36 -22.71 10.86
C ALA A 212 3.16 -22.73 9.89
N ARG A 213 2.66 -21.56 9.47
CA ARG A 213 1.57 -21.45 8.48
C ARG A 213 2.03 -21.83 7.08
N ILE A 214 3.23 -21.39 6.68
CA ILE A 214 3.83 -21.73 5.38
C ILE A 214 4.07 -23.24 5.29
N GLN A 215 4.57 -23.85 6.36
CA GLN A 215 4.83 -25.29 6.41
C GLN A 215 3.54 -26.10 6.20
N LYS A 216 2.43 -25.70 6.86
CA LYS A 216 1.11 -26.31 6.63
C LYS A 216 0.63 -26.16 5.19
N GLY A 217 0.89 -25.02 4.55
CA GLY A 217 0.59 -24.79 3.14
C GLY A 217 1.39 -25.70 2.21
N ILE A 218 2.70 -25.85 2.46
CA ILE A 218 3.59 -26.75 1.71
C ILE A 218 3.11 -28.19 1.84
N ASP A 219 2.75 -28.64 3.04
CA ASP A 219 2.24 -30.00 3.26
C ASP A 219 0.90 -30.25 2.55
N TYR A 220 0.02 -29.26 2.50
CA TYR A 220 -1.23 -29.33 1.76
C TYR A 220 -1.00 -29.48 0.25
N VAL A 221 -0.10 -28.68 -0.32
CA VAL A 221 0.29 -28.75 -1.74
C VAL A 221 0.95 -30.09 -2.05
N LYS A 222 1.86 -30.57 -1.19
CA LYS A 222 2.52 -31.87 -1.34
C LYS A 222 1.51 -33.02 -1.36
N ARG A 223 0.45 -32.94 -0.53
CA ARG A 223 -0.66 -33.90 -0.54
C ARG A 223 -1.49 -33.82 -1.81
N LYS A 224 -1.83 -32.63 -2.30
CA LYS A 224 -2.58 -32.45 -3.54
C LYS A 224 -1.81 -32.89 -4.79
N ILE A 225 -0.50 -32.65 -4.83
CA ILE A 225 0.38 -33.13 -5.90
C ILE A 225 0.43 -34.66 -5.89
N ARG A 226 0.57 -35.29 -4.71
CA ARG A 226 0.51 -36.75 -4.59
C ARG A 226 -0.81 -37.31 -5.12
N GLU A 227 -1.95 -36.74 -4.71
CA GLU A 227 -3.26 -37.14 -5.22
C GLU A 227 -3.39 -37.01 -6.74
N PHE A 228 -2.84 -35.93 -7.32
CA PHE A 228 -2.83 -35.71 -8.76
C PHE A 228 -1.95 -36.72 -9.51
N ILE A 229 -0.75 -36.99 -9.00
CA ILE A 229 0.18 -37.97 -9.58
C ILE A 229 -0.44 -39.37 -9.51
N GLN A 230 -1.04 -39.73 -8.37
CA GLN A 230 -1.68 -41.03 -8.19
C GLN A 230 -2.87 -41.20 -9.13
N LYS A 231 -3.71 -40.17 -9.28
CA LYS A 231 -4.81 -40.17 -10.27
C LYS A 231 -4.30 -40.25 -11.70
N ALA A 232 -3.24 -39.53 -12.05
CA ALA A 232 -2.65 -39.58 -13.39
C ALA A 232 -2.02 -40.95 -13.69
N PHE A 233 -1.36 -41.57 -12.72
CA PHE A 233 -0.74 -42.89 -12.86
C PHE A 233 -1.79 -43.99 -13.00
N VAL A 234 -2.86 -43.97 -12.19
CA VAL A 234 -3.99 -44.91 -12.31
C VAL A 234 -4.70 -44.75 -13.66
N ARG A 235 -4.87 -43.50 -14.15
CA ARG A 235 -5.46 -43.26 -15.48
C ARG A 235 -4.56 -43.77 -16.60
N LYS A 236 -3.23 -43.62 -16.46
CA LYS A 236 -2.24 -44.11 -17.43
C LYS A 236 -2.18 -45.64 -17.46
N GLN A 237 -2.31 -46.29 -16.30
CA GLN A 237 -2.34 -47.75 -16.18
C GLN A 237 -3.64 -48.35 -16.74
N LYS A 238 -4.79 -47.70 -16.48
CA LYS A 238 -6.07 -48.10 -17.08
C LYS A 238 -6.08 -47.95 -18.61
N ALA A 239 -5.50 -46.88 -19.14
CA ALA A 239 -5.35 -46.71 -20.59
C ALA A 239 -4.42 -47.76 -21.22
N LEU A 240 -3.36 -48.17 -20.50
CA LEU A 240 -2.44 -49.21 -20.96
C LEU A 240 -3.09 -50.60 -20.98
N GLU A 241 -3.94 -50.91 -19.99
CA GLU A 241 -4.73 -52.16 -19.99
C GLU A 241 -5.80 -52.18 -21.08
N GLU A 242 -6.48 -51.05 -21.34
CA GLU A 242 -7.43 -50.93 -22.46
C GLU A 242 -6.76 -51.13 -23.82
N ILE A 243 -5.54 -50.59 -24.02
CA ILE A 243 -4.76 -50.81 -25.25
C ILE A 243 -4.38 -52.29 -25.40
N LYS A 244 -3.91 -52.93 -24.31
CA LYS A 244 -3.52 -54.35 -24.33
C LYS A 244 -4.72 -55.28 -24.59
N ALA A 245 -5.89 -54.96 -24.04
CA ALA A 245 -7.12 -55.70 -24.31
C ALA A 245 -7.61 -55.53 -25.76
N LEU A 246 -7.44 -54.35 -26.35
CA LEU A 246 -7.77 -54.10 -27.76
C LEU A 246 -6.84 -54.87 -28.71
N GLU A 247 -5.56 -54.99 -28.35
CA GLU A 247 -4.56 -55.75 -29.10
C GLU A 247 -4.81 -57.27 -29.05
N GLU A 248 -5.24 -57.81 -27.90
CA GLU A 248 -5.71 -59.20 -27.80
C GLU A 248 -6.97 -59.46 -28.64
N LEU A 249 -7.90 -58.50 -28.70
CA LEU A 249 -9.12 -58.61 -29.48
C LEU A 249 -8.83 -58.56 -31.00
N ASN A 250 -7.84 -57.78 -31.43
CA ASN A 250 -7.39 -57.74 -32.82
C ASN A 250 -6.68 -59.03 -33.22
N ASN A 251 -5.77 -59.56 -32.40
CA ASN A 251 -5.15 -60.87 -32.64
C ASN A 251 -6.17 -62.02 -32.71
N LYS A 252 -7.25 -61.95 -31.93
CA LYS A 252 -8.35 -62.92 -31.98
C LYS A 252 -9.20 -62.77 -33.25
N LYS A 253 -9.37 -61.55 -33.75
CA LYS A 253 -10.06 -61.26 -35.02
C LYS A 253 -9.26 -61.76 -36.23
N ASP A 254 -7.94 -61.61 -36.23
CA ASP A 254 -7.06 -62.15 -37.28
C ASP A 254 -7.04 -63.68 -37.27
N SER A 255 -7.16 -64.31 -36.09
CA SER A 255 -7.34 -65.77 -35.96
C SER A 255 -8.70 -66.26 -36.48
N CYS A 256 -9.77 -65.48 -36.33
CA CYS A 256 -11.12 -65.84 -36.81
C CYS A 256 -11.32 -65.63 -38.33
N ILE A 257 -10.48 -64.84 -39.00
CA ILE A 257 -10.56 -64.64 -40.46
C ILE A 257 -9.78 -65.73 -41.23
N SER A 258 -8.80 -66.40 -40.60
CA SER A 258 -7.97 -67.42 -41.26
C SER A 258 -8.70 -68.73 -41.59
N ASN A 259 -9.81 -69.05 -40.92
CA ASN A 259 -10.41 -70.40 -40.97
C ASN A 259 -11.67 -70.56 -41.87
N HIS A 260 -11.99 -69.60 -42.75
CA HIS A 260 -13.13 -69.73 -43.68
C HIS A 260 -12.81 -69.55 -45.17
N THR A 261 -11.55 -69.68 -45.58
CA THR A 261 -11.20 -69.60 -47.02
C THR A 261 -10.28 -70.73 -47.47
N ALA A 262 -10.59 -71.96 -47.10
CA ALA A 262 -9.97 -73.13 -47.69
C ALA A 262 -11.00 -74.27 -47.81
N VAL A 263 -11.04 -74.87 -49.01
CA VAL A 263 -11.73 -76.14 -49.36
C VAL A 263 -13.24 -75.91 -49.65
N GLU A 264 -13.78 -75.99 -50.87
CA GLU A 264 -13.55 -76.79 -52.08
C GLU A 264 -13.84 -75.91 -53.34
N ILE A 265 -13.21 -76.09 -54.51
CA ILE A 265 -13.60 -77.05 -55.57
C ILE A 265 -12.45 -77.13 -56.59
N SER A 266 -12.15 -78.34 -57.08
CA SER A 266 -11.08 -78.65 -58.04
C SER A 266 -11.64 -79.03 -59.43
N LYS A 267 -11.04 -78.44 -60.50
CA LYS A 267 -11.04 -78.78 -61.96
C LYS A 267 -12.40 -78.78 -62.72
N ASP A 268 -12.57 -78.25 -63.95
CA ASP A 268 -11.67 -78.08 -65.10
C ASP A 268 -12.22 -77.06 -66.16
N LEU A 269 -11.33 -76.59 -67.06
CA LEU A 269 -11.49 -76.09 -68.46
C LEU A 269 -12.28 -74.78 -68.84
N ASN A 270 -11.57 -73.74 -69.36
CA ASN A 270 -11.53 -73.32 -70.80
C ASN A 270 -11.11 -71.85 -71.09
N TYR A 271 -10.15 -71.73 -72.03
CA TYR A 271 -9.96 -70.73 -73.11
C TYR A 271 -9.59 -69.25 -72.90
N LEU A 272 -8.45 -68.88 -73.54
CA LEU A 272 -8.10 -67.66 -74.32
C LEU A 272 -8.14 -66.28 -73.59
N LYS A 273 -7.25 -65.30 -73.77
CA LYS A 273 -6.29 -64.96 -74.84
C LYS A 273 -5.40 -63.77 -74.38
N ASP A 274 -4.11 -63.84 -74.74
CA ASP A 274 -3.08 -62.83 -75.04
C ASP A 274 -3.12 -61.39 -74.51
N GLY A 275 -1.93 -60.86 -74.19
CA GLY A 275 -1.71 -59.41 -74.15
C GLY A 275 -0.36 -58.87 -73.66
N ASN A 276 0.74 -59.35 -74.24
CA ASN A 276 2.16 -58.95 -74.18
C ASN A 276 2.57 -57.49 -73.82
N GLY A 277 3.79 -57.34 -73.24
CA GLY A 277 4.74 -56.25 -73.55
C GLY A 277 5.24 -55.38 -72.36
N THR A 278 6.41 -55.68 -71.76
CA THR A 278 7.73 -54.96 -71.89
C THR A 278 7.72 -53.47 -71.46
N THR A 279 8.62 -52.91 -70.63
CA THR A 279 10.10 -52.93 -70.63
C THR A 279 10.70 -52.46 -69.29
N SER A 280 11.96 -52.85 -69.07
CA SER A 280 12.94 -52.50 -68.02
C SER A 280 13.17 -51.02 -67.68
N GLY A 281 13.82 -50.76 -66.53
CA GLY A 281 14.55 -49.50 -66.30
C GLY A 281 15.10 -49.29 -64.88
N VAL A 282 16.40 -49.55 -64.72
CA VAL A 282 17.25 -49.30 -63.54
C VAL A 282 17.64 -47.82 -63.42
N GLY A 283 17.96 -47.31 -62.21
CA GLY A 283 19.01 -46.28 -62.07
C GLY A 283 18.81 -45.14 -61.06
N THR A 284 19.52 -45.24 -59.92
CA THR A 284 20.37 -44.22 -59.25
C THR A 284 20.00 -42.72 -59.21
N GLY A 285 20.01 -42.15 -57.99
CA GLY A 285 20.95 -41.07 -57.64
C GLY A 285 20.43 -39.64 -57.36
N SER A 286 21.00 -39.06 -56.28
CA SER A 286 21.33 -37.64 -56.07
C SER A 286 20.31 -36.65 -55.46
N SER A 287 20.67 -36.21 -54.23
CA SER A 287 20.86 -34.84 -53.70
C SER A 287 20.16 -33.61 -54.30
N VAL A 288 19.92 -32.63 -53.40
CA VAL A 288 19.98 -31.15 -53.50
C VAL A 288 18.67 -30.42 -53.12
N GLU A 289 18.68 -29.89 -51.89
CA GLU A 289 18.64 -28.45 -51.52
C GLU A 289 17.76 -27.42 -52.27
N LYS A 290 17.32 -26.44 -51.46
CA LYS A 290 16.77 -25.08 -51.75
C LYS A 290 15.26 -24.98 -51.93
N TYR A 291 14.52 -24.02 -51.37
CA TYR A 291 14.79 -22.74 -50.67
C TYR A 291 13.82 -22.59 -49.49
#